data_AF-A0A5C2SSI9-F1
#
_entry.id   AF-A0A5C2SSI9-F1
#
_cell.length_a   1.000
_cell.length_b   1.000
_cell.length_c   1.000
_cell.angle_alpha   90.00
_cell.angle_beta   90.00
_cell.angle_gamma   90.00
#
_symmetry.space_group_name_H-M   'P 1'
#
loop_
_entity.id
_entity.type
_entity.pdbx_description
1 polymer ?
#
loop_
_entity_poly.entity_id
_entity_poly.type
_entity_poly.pdbx_seq_one_letter_code
_entity_poly.pdbx_strand_id
1 'polypeptide(L)'
;MAQSGPTILDVHTPSSSFAIIYSDPEDTLDTLNNKLSKKAATELRGGPVRPGCLKYEWNDTVWNLDDESDFSIFAWRMKSSTPVTVLHLRDPDQPLPRPSEYRNPSFYMFHPRSHPTSPQLPASPDSTSVKSGKSRRRSKDTAPKAEVPKFKEEFEKFHNENGVRTVIGSIGPVNNVRMLLKSGYRHVYISRKFAIKNGFIPRDAAPGYYGYSGLVNLGKWPITVGRTRTTHSVYLSEESHFDVVLGRSFVERRQIKFDPVDPTDVVCQDTGEKIDCELVILKDGKGQIVTVT
;
A
#
# COMPACT_ATOMS: atom_id res chain seq x y z
N MET A 1 -4.06 34.24 -0.18
CA MET A 1 -3.06 33.53 -1.00
C MET A 1 -1.85 33.29 -0.11
N ALA A 2 -1.68 32.08 0.42
CA ALA A 2 -0.51 31.77 1.23
C ALA A 2 0.67 31.51 0.29
N GLN A 3 1.69 32.35 0.33
CA GLN A 3 2.96 32.08 -0.34
C GLN A 3 3.63 30.93 0.42
N SER A 4 3.63 29.74 -0.18
CA SER A 4 4.48 28.64 0.28
C SER A 4 5.93 29.09 0.10
N GLY A 5 6.68 29.23 1.20
CA GLY A 5 8.12 29.46 1.13
C GLY A 5 8.83 28.30 0.41
N PRO A 6 10.08 28.51 -0.04
CA PRO A 6 10.89 27.45 -0.67
C PRO A 6 11.09 26.28 0.30
N THR A 7 10.79 25.06 -0.14
CA THR A 7 11.01 23.86 0.66
C THR A 7 12.46 23.42 0.53
N ILE A 8 13.12 23.15 1.66
CA ILE A 8 14.51 22.68 1.66
C ILE A 8 14.49 21.15 1.70
N LEU A 9 15.23 20.53 0.78
CA LEU A 9 15.44 19.09 0.70
C LEU A 9 16.87 18.75 1.12
N ASP A 10 17.01 17.90 2.12
CA ASP A 10 18.32 17.37 2.54
C ASP A 10 18.70 16.19 1.67
N VAL A 11 19.93 16.21 1.13
CA VAL A 11 20.48 15.19 0.24
C VAL A 11 21.71 14.57 0.88
N HIS A 12 21.70 13.24 1.02
CA HIS A 12 22.81 12.46 1.53
C HIS A 12 23.42 11.62 0.41
N THR A 13 24.74 11.67 0.31
CA THR A 13 25.57 10.81 -0.55
C THR A 13 26.52 9.98 0.33
N PRO A 14 27.14 8.91 -0.21
CA PRO A 14 28.11 8.09 0.53
C PRO A 14 29.21 8.87 1.27
N SER A 15 29.61 10.02 0.75
CA SER A 15 30.74 10.81 1.28
C SER A 15 30.38 12.22 1.74
N SER A 16 29.20 12.74 1.40
CA SER A 16 28.81 14.13 1.71
C SER A 16 27.30 14.32 1.88
N SER A 17 26.91 15.38 2.59
CA SER A 17 25.51 15.82 2.75
C SER A 17 25.38 17.26 2.29
N PHE A 18 24.30 17.59 1.60
CA PHE A 18 24.00 18.97 1.18
C PHE A 18 22.49 19.17 1.05
N ALA A 19 22.04 20.42 1.08
CA ALA A 19 20.63 20.74 0.88
C ALA A 19 20.38 21.39 -0.50
N ILE A 20 19.20 21.17 -1.05
CA ILE A 20 18.70 21.85 -2.26
C ILE A 20 17.37 22.53 -2.01
N ILE A 21 17.11 23.60 -2.75
CA ILE A 21 15.82 24.29 -2.71
C ILE A 21 14.90 23.64 -3.74
N TYR A 22 13.73 23.22 -3.24
CA TYR A 22 12.61 22.70 -3.99
C TYR A 22 11.47 23.72 -4.01
N SER A 23 11.01 24.06 -5.20
CA SER A 23 9.92 25.00 -5.42
C SER A 23 8.81 24.30 -6.21
N ASP A 24 7.70 23.96 -5.55
CA ASP A 24 6.49 23.50 -6.23
C ASP A 24 5.67 24.70 -6.75
N PRO A 25 5.22 24.74 -8.02
CA PRO A 25 5.30 23.72 -9.06
C PRO A 25 6.43 23.93 -10.09
N GLU A 26 7.39 24.84 -9.84
CA GLU A 26 8.45 25.17 -10.80
C GLU A 26 9.44 24.04 -11.04
N ASP A 27 9.61 23.15 -10.06
CA ASP A 27 10.49 22.01 -10.16
C ASP A 27 9.83 20.79 -10.82
N THR A 28 10.47 20.28 -11.86
CA THR A 28 10.18 18.99 -12.49
C THR A 28 11.27 17.97 -12.14
N LEU A 29 11.07 16.70 -12.49
CA LEU A 29 12.11 15.68 -12.30
C LEU A 29 13.42 16.08 -13.01
N ASP A 30 13.33 16.67 -14.21
CA ASP A 30 14.49 17.13 -14.96
C ASP A 30 15.22 18.29 -14.27
N THR A 31 14.50 19.29 -13.73
CA THR A 31 15.15 20.40 -13.03
C THR A 31 15.80 19.91 -11.74
N LEU A 32 15.16 18.96 -11.03
CA LEU A 32 15.70 18.32 -9.84
C LEU A 32 16.98 17.53 -10.17
N ASN A 33 16.95 16.68 -11.19
CA ASN A 33 18.12 15.91 -11.65
C ASN A 33 19.26 16.83 -12.09
N ASN A 34 18.96 17.94 -12.77
CA ASN A 34 19.96 18.94 -13.15
C ASN A 34 20.58 19.65 -11.93
N LYS A 35 19.78 20.03 -10.94
CA LYS A 35 20.26 20.63 -9.68
C LYS A 35 21.17 19.66 -8.92
N LEU A 36 20.77 18.39 -8.82
CA LEU A 36 21.53 17.34 -8.16
C LEU A 36 22.83 17.01 -8.91
N SER A 37 22.78 16.89 -10.24
CA SER A 37 23.96 16.63 -11.06
C SER A 37 25.02 17.72 -10.91
N LYS A 38 24.61 18.98 -10.78
CA LYS A 38 25.52 20.12 -10.54
C LYS A 38 26.13 20.09 -9.15
N LYS A 39 25.34 19.79 -8.11
CA LYS A 39 25.83 19.80 -6.72
C LYS A 39 26.63 18.55 -6.35
N ALA A 40 26.28 17.40 -6.91
CA ALA A 40 26.93 16.13 -6.67
C ALA A 40 27.89 15.72 -7.81
N ALA A 41 28.37 16.69 -8.60
CA ALA A 41 29.25 16.43 -9.75
C ALA A 41 30.50 15.63 -9.36
N THR A 42 31.09 15.91 -8.19
CA THR A 42 32.27 15.17 -7.69
C THR A 42 31.93 13.71 -7.37
N GLU A 43 30.77 13.46 -6.78
CA GLU A 43 30.28 12.13 -6.38
C GLU A 43 29.84 11.30 -7.59
N LEU A 44 29.25 11.95 -8.60
CA LEU A 44 28.81 11.33 -9.85
C LEU A 44 29.90 11.31 -10.94
N ARG A 45 31.15 11.68 -10.62
CA ARG A 45 32.28 11.80 -11.58
C ARG A 45 31.95 12.65 -12.81
N GLY A 46 31.16 13.71 -12.62
CA GLY A 46 30.69 14.61 -13.67
C GLY A 46 29.55 14.04 -14.53
N GLY A 47 29.05 12.84 -14.21
CA GLY A 47 27.90 12.24 -14.88
C GLY A 47 26.57 12.84 -14.41
N PRO A 48 25.52 12.77 -15.25
CA PRO A 48 24.18 13.15 -14.84
C PRO A 48 23.59 12.13 -13.86
N VAL A 49 22.65 12.57 -13.02
CA VAL A 49 21.78 11.66 -12.27
C VAL A 49 21.02 10.78 -13.26
N ARG A 50 21.09 9.46 -13.09
CA ARG A 50 20.41 8.46 -13.92
C ARG A 50 19.26 7.80 -13.13
N PRO A 51 18.32 7.13 -13.82
CA PRO A 51 17.38 6.24 -13.15
C PRO A 51 18.13 5.23 -12.27
N GLY A 52 17.65 5.03 -11.05
CA GLY A 52 18.27 4.19 -10.02
C GLY A 52 19.25 4.93 -9.11
N CYS A 53 19.63 6.17 -9.43
CA CYS A 53 20.57 6.93 -8.61
C CYS A 53 19.92 7.63 -7.42
N LEU A 54 18.64 7.97 -7.53
CA LEU A 54 17.95 8.82 -6.57
C LEU A 54 16.89 8.03 -5.82
N LYS A 55 16.94 8.16 -4.49
CA LYS A 55 15.98 7.58 -3.58
C LYS A 55 15.54 8.63 -2.59
N TYR A 56 14.36 8.49 -2.02
CA TYR A 56 13.89 9.37 -0.95
C TYR A 56 13.27 8.57 0.18
N GLU A 57 13.38 9.10 1.38
CA GLU A 57 12.79 8.52 2.57
C GLU A 57 11.42 9.15 2.86
N TRP A 58 10.44 8.31 3.12
CA TRP A 58 9.10 8.73 3.53
C TRP A 58 8.48 7.70 4.46
N ASN A 59 8.10 8.11 5.67
CA ASN A 59 7.58 7.23 6.73
C ASN A 59 8.48 6.01 6.97
N ASP A 60 9.78 6.25 7.23
CA ASP A 60 10.80 5.22 7.51
C ASP A 60 10.97 4.19 6.37
N THR A 61 10.52 4.52 5.16
CA THR A 61 10.59 3.67 3.97
C THR A 61 11.33 4.40 2.86
N VAL A 62 12.25 3.70 2.19
CA VAL A 62 13.02 4.24 1.06
C VAL A 62 12.33 3.91 -0.26
N TRP A 63 12.08 4.94 -1.06
CA TRP A 63 11.43 4.88 -2.36
C TRP A 63 12.39 5.31 -3.46
N ASN A 64 12.24 4.74 -4.66
CA ASN A 64 13.01 5.19 -5.81
C ASN A 64 12.36 6.44 -6.42
N LEU A 65 13.18 7.26 -7.08
CA LEU A 65 12.75 8.42 -7.85
C LEU A 65 13.28 8.29 -9.28
N ASP A 66 12.75 7.32 -10.03
CA ASP A 66 13.31 6.91 -11.31
C ASP A 66 12.57 7.53 -12.51
N ASP A 67 11.28 7.86 -12.35
CA ASP A 67 10.44 8.39 -13.42
C ASP A 67 9.48 9.53 -12.98
N GLU A 68 8.74 10.10 -13.94
CA GLU A 68 7.78 11.19 -13.70
C GLU A 68 6.62 10.77 -12.77
N SER A 69 6.27 9.49 -12.73
CA SER A 69 5.22 8.97 -11.86
C SER A 69 5.70 8.97 -10.41
N ASP A 70 6.92 8.49 -10.16
CA ASP A 70 7.58 8.56 -8.86
C ASP A 70 7.73 10.01 -8.38
N PHE A 71 8.11 10.92 -9.29
CA PHE A 71 8.20 12.35 -9.00
C PHE A 71 6.86 12.97 -8.60
N SER A 72 5.78 12.58 -9.28
CA SER A 72 4.43 13.05 -8.94
C SER A 72 4.01 12.60 -7.54
N ILE A 73 4.33 11.36 -7.17
CA ILE A 73 4.08 10.81 -5.83
C ILE A 73 4.93 11.55 -4.79
N PHE A 74 6.22 11.79 -5.08
CA PHE A 74 7.13 12.56 -4.23
C PHE A 74 6.63 13.99 -4.01
N ALA A 75 6.22 14.69 -5.06
CA ALA A 75 5.69 16.05 -4.98
C ALA A 75 4.38 16.11 -4.20
N TRP A 76 3.51 15.11 -4.35
CA TRP A 76 2.28 14.99 -3.55
C TRP A 76 2.58 14.74 -2.07
N ARG A 77 3.55 13.86 -1.78
CA ARG A 77 4.03 13.59 -0.43
C ARG A 77 4.57 14.86 0.22
N MET A 78 5.44 15.61 -0.48
CA MET A 78 5.95 16.90 -0.01
C MET A 78 4.87 17.92 0.39
N LYS A 79 3.64 17.84 -0.17
CA LYS A 79 2.51 18.71 0.21
C LYS A 79 1.76 18.24 1.45
N SER A 80 1.87 16.96 1.82
CA SER A 80 1.05 16.31 2.84
C SER A 80 1.76 16.07 4.18
N SER A 81 3.09 16.28 4.27
CA SER A 81 3.83 16.13 5.54
C SER A 81 4.77 17.30 5.83
N THR A 82 4.75 17.72 7.09
CA THR A 82 5.84 18.39 7.79
C THR A 82 6.41 17.37 8.79
N PRO A 83 7.61 16.77 8.58
CA PRO A 83 8.85 17.44 8.21
C PRO A 83 9.62 16.81 7.02
N VAL A 84 10.81 17.38 6.78
CA VAL A 84 11.79 17.23 5.69
C VAL A 84 11.88 15.84 5.07
N THR A 85 11.53 15.73 3.79
CA THR A 85 11.81 14.54 2.98
C THR A 85 13.30 14.49 2.67
N VAL A 86 13.98 13.44 3.13
CA VAL A 86 15.42 13.23 2.90
C VAL A 86 15.62 12.49 1.58
N LEU A 87 16.54 12.98 0.75
CA LEU A 87 16.97 12.37 -0.50
C LEU A 87 18.30 11.64 -0.29
N HIS A 88 18.41 10.45 -0.85
CA HIS A 88 19.64 9.68 -0.94
C HIS A 88 20.08 9.59 -2.39
N LEU A 89 21.29 10.05 -2.67
CA LEU A 89 21.86 10.04 -4.01
C LEU A 89 23.07 9.12 -4.04
N ARG A 90 23.05 8.10 -4.91
CA ARG A 90 24.16 7.19 -5.14
C ARG A 90 24.12 6.63 -6.55
N ASP A 91 25.25 6.63 -7.22
CA ASP A 91 25.43 5.85 -8.44
C ASP A 91 25.51 4.34 -8.11
N PRO A 92 24.56 3.50 -8.61
CA PRO A 92 24.55 2.07 -8.32
C PRO A 92 25.75 1.32 -8.91
N ASP A 93 26.32 1.84 -10.00
CA ASP A 93 27.48 1.25 -10.67
C ASP A 93 28.80 1.56 -9.93
N GLN A 94 28.75 2.45 -8.93
CA GLN A 94 29.92 2.81 -8.15
C GLN A 94 30.08 1.96 -6.88
N PRO A 95 31.33 1.52 -6.59
CA PRO A 95 31.65 0.87 -5.35
C PRO A 95 31.48 1.84 -4.18
N LEU A 96 31.09 1.33 -3.02
CA LEU A 96 31.06 2.12 -1.79
C LEU A 96 32.48 2.60 -1.44
N PRO A 97 32.63 3.77 -0.76
CA PRO A 97 33.91 4.26 -0.28
C PRO A 97 34.65 3.18 0.50
N ARG A 98 35.96 3.07 0.24
CA ARG A 98 36.79 2.07 0.92
C ARG A 98 36.81 2.34 2.43
N PRO A 99 37.05 1.34 3.30
CA PRO A 99 37.05 1.56 4.75
C PRO A 99 38.03 2.64 5.24
N SER A 100 39.06 2.96 4.46
CA SER A 100 40.02 4.03 4.74
C SER A 100 39.53 5.44 4.36
N GLU A 101 38.45 5.55 3.59
CA GLU A 101 37.87 6.81 3.13
C GLU A 101 36.71 7.24 4.05
N TYR A 102 36.48 8.55 4.14
CA TYR A 102 35.38 9.10 4.91
C TYR A 102 34.03 8.55 4.42
N ARG A 103 33.22 8.08 5.36
CA ARG A 103 31.87 7.56 5.13
C ARG A 103 30.88 8.44 5.84
N ASN A 104 29.94 9.00 5.10
CA ASN A 104 28.91 9.87 5.64
C ASN A 104 27.92 9.06 6.51
N PRO A 105 27.91 9.22 7.84
CA PRO A 105 27.04 8.44 8.71
C PRO A 105 25.56 8.66 8.39
N SER A 106 25.15 9.85 7.92
CA SER A 106 23.75 10.12 7.53
C SER A 106 23.30 9.34 6.29
N PHE A 107 24.25 8.90 5.44
CA PHE A 107 23.95 8.00 4.33
C PHE A 107 23.89 6.54 4.78
N TYR A 108 24.68 6.15 5.79
CA TYR A 108 24.82 4.76 6.27
C TYR A 108 24.02 4.41 7.52
N MET A 109 23.33 5.38 8.14
CA MET A 109 22.53 5.16 9.35
C MET A 109 21.42 4.10 9.16
N PHE A 110 21.21 3.67 7.90
CA PHE A 110 20.25 2.65 7.50
C PHE A 110 20.88 1.36 6.93
N HIS A 111 22.00 0.88 7.50
CA HIS A 111 22.32 -0.54 7.36
C HIS A 111 21.80 -1.29 8.59
N PRO A 112 20.80 -2.19 8.44
CA PRO A 112 20.44 -3.10 9.52
C PRO A 112 21.68 -3.87 9.94
N ARG A 113 21.82 -4.09 11.26
CA ARG A 113 22.88 -4.91 11.85
C ARG A 113 23.08 -6.19 11.03
N SER A 114 24.31 -6.43 10.60
CA SER A 114 24.73 -7.69 9.99
C SER A 114 24.49 -8.84 10.98
N HIS A 115 23.48 -9.67 10.72
CA HIS A 115 23.39 -10.98 11.35
C HIS A 115 24.42 -11.93 10.73
N PRO A 116 25.06 -12.79 11.52
CA PRO A 116 26.15 -13.65 11.07
C PRO A 116 25.63 -14.71 10.11
N THR A 117 26.47 -15.00 9.12
CA THR A 117 26.31 -16.04 8.11
C THR A 117 25.97 -17.39 8.74
N SER A 118 24.96 -18.08 8.20
CA SER A 118 24.72 -19.51 8.45
C SER A 118 24.39 -20.21 7.13
N PRO A 119 24.64 -21.54 7.05
CA PRO A 119 25.36 -22.15 5.95
C PRO A 119 24.50 -22.48 4.71
N GLN A 120 25.17 -22.54 3.56
CA GLN A 120 24.65 -23.09 2.31
C GLN A 120 24.12 -24.52 2.48
N LEU A 121 22.97 -24.79 1.87
CA LEU A 121 22.50 -26.14 1.54
C LEU A 121 22.44 -26.31 0.01
N PRO A 122 22.60 -27.56 -0.48
CA PRO A 122 23.14 -27.84 -1.81
C PRO A 122 22.10 -27.71 -2.93
N ALA A 123 22.62 -27.40 -4.11
CA ALA A 123 21.87 -27.35 -5.36
C ALA A 123 21.23 -28.72 -5.69
N SER A 124 20.01 -28.71 -6.18
CA SER A 124 19.40 -29.83 -6.90
C SER A 124 18.63 -29.31 -8.13
N PRO A 125 18.63 -30.05 -9.25
CA PRO A 125 18.29 -29.55 -10.57
C PRO A 125 16.82 -29.80 -10.95
N ASP A 126 16.41 -29.12 -12.03
CA ASP A 126 15.23 -29.35 -12.86
C ASP A 126 13.83 -29.03 -12.31
N SER A 127 13.33 -27.85 -12.71
CA SER A 127 11.96 -27.78 -13.27
C SER A 127 11.91 -26.70 -14.34
N THR A 128 11.79 -27.15 -15.58
CA THR A 128 11.71 -26.38 -16.83
C THR A 128 10.52 -25.40 -16.84
N SER A 129 10.80 -24.10 -17.03
CA SER A 129 9.78 -23.10 -17.33
C SER A 129 9.54 -22.98 -18.83
N VAL A 130 8.26 -23.11 -19.22
CA VAL A 130 7.80 -22.95 -20.60
C VAL A 130 7.82 -21.46 -20.94
N LYS A 131 8.69 -21.09 -21.89
CA LYS A 131 8.73 -19.76 -22.51
C LYS A 131 7.51 -19.58 -23.43
N SER A 132 6.68 -18.57 -23.18
CA SER A 132 5.80 -18.02 -24.22
C SER A 132 6.33 -16.65 -24.67
N GLY A 133 6.73 -16.59 -25.94
CA GLY A 133 7.37 -15.46 -26.57
C GLY A 133 6.45 -14.26 -26.81
N LYS A 134 7.08 -13.08 -26.72
CA LYS A 134 6.65 -11.78 -27.24
C LYS A 134 6.25 -11.84 -28.72
N SER A 135 5.19 -11.12 -29.10
CA SER A 135 5.22 -10.23 -30.27
C SER A 135 4.33 -9.00 -30.02
N ARG A 136 4.89 -7.82 -29.73
CA ARG A 136 5.34 -6.76 -30.67
C ARG A 136 4.20 -5.81 -31.10
N ARG A 137 4.13 -4.70 -30.36
CA ARG A 137 3.87 -3.29 -30.74
C ARG A 137 3.03 -3.02 -32.01
N ARG A 138 1.98 -2.21 -31.82
CA ARG A 138 1.85 -0.94 -32.56
C ARG A 138 1.58 0.20 -31.58
N SER A 139 2.55 1.11 -31.49
CA SER A 139 2.39 2.45 -30.94
C SER A 139 1.52 3.27 -31.89
N LYS A 140 0.64 4.10 -31.33
CA LYS A 140 0.25 5.36 -31.96
C LYS A 140 0.08 6.40 -30.87
N ASP A 141 0.90 7.43 -30.96
CA ASP A 141 0.91 8.63 -30.13
C ASP A 141 -0.47 9.27 -30.05
N THR A 142 -0.87 9.64 -28.83
CA THR A 142 -1.45 10.95 -28.49
C THR A 142 -1.65 11.01 -26.96
N ALA A 143 -0.84 11.83 -26.27
CA ALA A 143 -1.39 12.64 -25.19
C ALA A 143 -2.25 13.75 -25.85
N PRO A 144 -3.32 14.33 -25.24
CA PRO A 144 -3.54 14.47 -23.79
C PRO A 144 -4.99 14.29 -23.30
N LYS A 145 -5.13 14.12 -21.98
CA LYS A 145 -6.19 14.58 -21.04
C LYS A 145 -6.57 13.48 -20.04
N ALA A 146 -6.56 13.88 -18.78
CA ALA A 146 -7.03 13.14 -17.63
C ALA A 146 -8.55 12.91 -17.72
N GLU A 147 -8.97 11.99 -18.58
CA GLU A 147 -10.24 11.29 -18.44
C GLU A 147 -9.92 9.98 -17.73
N VAL A 148 -10.39 9.85 -16.49
CA VAL A 148 -10.46 8.54 -15.85
C VAL A 148 -11.20 7.65 -16.84
N PRO A 149 -10.64 6.49 -17.23
CA PRO A 149 -11.26 5.70 -18.29
C PRO A 149 -12.72 5.41 -17.93
N LYS A 150 -13.65 5.58 -18.87
CA LYS A 150 -15.10 5.40 -18.62
C LYS A 150 -15.44 4.09 -17.93
N PHE A 151 -14.70 3.02 -18.22
CA PHE A 151 -14.86 1.74 -17.52
C PHE A 151 -14.50 1.80 -16.03
N LYS A 152 -13.57 2.65 -15.62
CA LYS A 152 -13.15 2.85 -14.23
C LYS A 152 -14.14 3.74 -13.50
N GLU A 153 -14.70 4.75 -14.16
CA GLU A 153 -15.81 5.54 -13.62
C GLU A 153 -17.09 4.71 -13.51
N GLU A 154 -17.43 3.90 -14.51
CA GLU A 154 -18.56 2.97 -14.48
C GLU A 154 -18.35 1.86 -13.45
N PHE A 155 -17.12 1.39 -13.25
CA PHE A 155 -16.78 0.43 -12.19
C PHE A 155 -16.90 1.05 -10.80
N GLU A 156 -16.35 2.26 -10.60
CA GLU A 156 -16.48 2.98 -9.34
C GLU A 156 -17.93 3.37 -9.07
N LYS A 157 -18.67 3.83 -10.08
CA LYS A 157 -20.10 4.15 -10.01
C LYS A 157 -20.94 2.90 -9.73
N PHE A 158 -20.68 1.78 -10.41
CA PHE A 158 -21.31 0.48 -10.12
C PHE A 158 -21.01 0.00 -8.71
N HIS A 159 -19.80 0.22 -8.19
CA HIS A 159 -19.45 -0.11 -6.81
C HIS A 159 -19.97 0.89 -5.77
N ASN A 160 -20.28 2.12 -6.17
CA ASN A 160 -20.89 3.13 -5.30
C ASN A 160 -22.43 3.01 -5.29
N GLU A 161 -23.06 2.63 -6.41
CA GLU A 161 -24.52 2.49 -6.57
C GLU A 161 -25.04 1.14 -6.07
N ASN A 162 -24.24 0.07 -6.18
CA ASN A 162 -24.57 -1.18 -5.50
C ASN A 162 -24.29 -1.01 -4.02
N GLY A 163 -25.36 -0.77 -3.25
CA GLY A 163 -25.31 -0.80 -1.80
C GLY A 163 -24.53 -2.01 -1.29
N VAL A 164 -23.79 -1.78 -0.23
CA VAL A 164 -22.85 -2.74 0.33
C VAL A 164 -23.53 -3.53 1.42
N ARG A 165 -23.58 -4.86 1.27
CA ARG A 165 -24.24 -5.77 2.22
C ARG A 165 -23.45 -5.89 3.51
N THR A 166 -24.05 -5.53 4.64
CA THR A 166 -23.43 -5.61 5.97
C THR A 166 -24.27 -6.44 6.93
N VAL A 167 -23.61 -7.17 7.80
CA VAL A 167 -24.25 -8.05 8.80
C VAL A 167 -23.64 -7.79 10.16
N ILE A 168 -24.44 -7.93 11.21
CA ILE A 168 -23.96 -7.78 12.58
C ILE A 168 -23.53 -9.16 13.10
N GLY A 169 -22.32 -9.24 13.67
CA GLY A 169 -21.77 -10.48 14.22
C GLY A 169 -20.78 -10.23 15.35
N SER A 170 -20.06 -11.28 15.74
CA SER A 170 -18.94 -11.20 16.68
C SER A 170 -17.68 -11.81 16.11
N ILE A 171 -16.53 -11.29 16.50
CA ILE A 171 -15.21 -11.78 16.10
C ILE A 171 -14.34 -11.94 17.34
N GLY A 172 -13.89 -13.18 17.60
CA GLY A 172 -13.14 -13.49 18.81
C GLY A 172 -13.93 -13.06 20.07
N PRO A 173 -13.34 -12.19 20.93
CA PRO A 173 -14.00 -11.67 22.12
C PRO A 173 -14.92 -10.46 21.86
N VAL A 174 -14.93 -9.89 20.65
CA VAL A 174 -15.64 -8.64 20.34
C VAL A 174 -17.01 -8.94 19.76
N ASN A 175 -18.06 -8.45 20.41
CA ASN A 175 -19.44 -8.63 20.00
C ASN A 175 -19.99 -7.38 19.28
N ASN A 176 -21.10 -7.56 18.56
CA ASN A 176 -21.86 -6.49 17.92
C ASN A 176 -21.03 -5.66 16.92
N VAL A 177 -20.31 -6.36 16.05
CA VAL A 177 -19.45 -5.79 15.02
C VAL A 177 -20.18 -5.81 13.68
N ARG A 178 -20.24 -4.65 13.02
CA ARG A 178 -20.77 -4.55 11.66
C ARG A 178 -19.71 -5.07 10.67
N MET A 179 -20.05 -6.16 10.00
CA MET A 179 -19.16 -6.87 9.08
C MET A 179 -19.67 -6.74 7.66
N LEU A 180 -18.78 -6.42 6.74
CA LEU A 180 -19.07 -6.34 5.31
C LEU A 180 -19.05 -7.73 4.67
N LEU A 181 -20.13 -8.16 4.01
CA LEU A 181 -20.12 -9.31 3.11
C LEU A 181 -19.67 -8.91 1.71
N LYS A 182 -18.49 -9.39 1.29
CA LYS A 182 -17.98 -9.14 -0.06
C LYS A 182 -17.24 -10.33 -0.63
N SER A 183 -17.87 -11.00 -1.59
CA SER A 183 -17.31 -12.14 -2.34
C SER A 183 -16.11 -11.79 -3.23
N GLY A 184 -15.80 -10.51 -3.45
CA GLY A 184 -14.57 -10.12 -4.14
C GLY A 184 -13.29 -10.43 -3.36
N TYR A 185 -13.39 -10.53 -2.03
CA TYR A 185 -12.26 -10.76 -1.14
C TYR A 185 -12.02 -12.26 -0.90
N ARG A 186 -10.76 -12.72 -0.88
CA ARG A 186 -10.46 -14.16 -0.71
C ARG A 186 -10.68 -14.62 0.74
N HIS A 187 -10.17 -13.87 1.69
CA HIS A 187 -10.18 -14.20 3.12
C HIS A 187 -11.00 -13.21 3.94
N VAL A 188 -11.01 -13.38 5.26
CA VAL A 188 -11.57 -12.39 6.18
C VAL A 188 -10.50 -11.33 6.46
N TYR A 189 -10.89 -10.06 6.41
CA TYR A 189 -10.01 -8.94 6.68
C TYR A 189 -10.53 -8.11 7.86
N ILE A 190 -9.62 -7.63 8.70
CA ILE A 190 -9.91 -6.69 9.80
C ILE A 190 -9.17 -5.39 9.54
N SER A 191 -9.82 -4.25 9.83
CA SER A 191 -9.17 -2.94 9.76
C SER A 191 -8.10 -2.78 10.84
N ARG A 192 -6.98 -2.13 10.51
CA ARG A 192 -5.92 -1.84 11.50
C ARG A 192 -6.44 -1.08 12.72
N LYS A 193 -7.31 -0.09 12.52
CA LYS A 193 -7.91 0.69 13.62
C LYS A 193 -8.69 -0.21 14.58
N PHE A 194 -9.51 -1.12 14.06
CA PHE A 194 -10.29 -2.05 14.87
C PHE A 194 -9.41 -3.09 15.56
N ALA A 195 -8.39 -3.59 14.87
CA ALA A 195 -7.45 -4.57 15.41
C ALA A 195 -6.64 -4.02 16.59
N ILE A 196 -6.17 -2.78 16.49
CA ILE A 196 -5.45 -2.08 17.57
C ILE A 196 -6.39 -1.82 18.76
N LYS A 197 -7.60 -1.29 18.48
CA LYS A 197 -8.58 -0.93 19.53
C LYS A 197 -8.96 -2.12 20.41
N ASN A 198 -9.10 -3.29 19.80
CA ASN A 198 -9.53 -4.51 20.50
C ASN A 198 -8.36 -5.44 20.87
N GLY A 199 -7.11 -5.02 20.66
CA GLY A 199 -5.93 -5.79 21.05
C GLY A 199 -5.71 -7.08 20.26
N PHE A 200 -6.23 -7.18 19.03
CA PHE A 200 -5.95 -8.31 18.14
C PHE A 200 -4.50 -8.34 17.63
N ILE A 201 -3.80 -7.21 17.73
CA ILE A 201 -2.38 -7.08 17.39
C ILE A 201 -1.60 -6.99 18.72
N PRO A 202 -0.62 -7.89 18.97
CA PRO A 202 0.28 -7.74 20.11
C PRO A 202 1.02 -6.40 20.05
N ARG A 203 1.31 -5.77 21.19
CA ARG A 203 2.03 -4.47 21.24
C ARG A 203 3.41 -4.51 20.56
N ASP A 204 3.99 -5.70 20.46
CA ASP A 204 5.28 -5.97 19.80
C ASP A 204 5.18 -6.04 18.26
N ALA A 205 3.96 -6.16 17.73
CA ALA A 205 3.65 -6.07 16.31
C ALA A 205 3.29 -4.63 15.88
N ALA A 206 4.04 -3.68 16.42
CA ALA A 206 3.94 -2.27 16.08
C ALA A 206 4.31 -2.02 14.60
N PRO A 207 3.86 -0.88 14.02
CA PRO A 207 4.05 -0.57 12.60
C PRO A 207 5.52 -0.67 12.19
N GLY A 208 5.83 -1.51 11.19
CA GLY A 208 7.19 -1.69 10.66
C GLY A 208 7.74 -3.11 10.75
N TYR A 209 7.24 -3.97 11.64
CA TYR A 209 7.74 -5.36 11.78
C TYR A 209 7.10 -6.39 10.82
N TYR A 210 6.00 -6.03 10.18
CA TYR A 210 5.24 -6.94 9.31
C TYR A 210 5.14 -6.33 7.92
N GLY A 211 5.96 -6.89 7.02
CA GLY A 211 6.41 -6.25 5.78
C GLY A 211 5.33 -5.84 4.78
N TYR A 212 5.83 -5.05 3.83
CA TYR A 212 5.20 -4.38 2.70
C TYR A 212 4.42 -5.26 1.69
N SER A 213 4.05 -6.49 2.05
CA SER A 213 3.23 -7.39 1.23
C SER A 213 1.71 -7.22 1.46
N GLY A 214 1.31 -6.21 2.24
CA GLY A 214 -0.06 -5.70 2.29
C GLY A 214 -1.10 -6.54 3.02
N LEU A 215 -0.80 -7.75 3.49
CA LEU A 215 -1.75 -8.63 4.19
C LEU A 215 -1.06 -9.36 5.35
N VAL A 216 -1.23 -8.88 6.58
CA VAL A 216 -0.68 -9.54 7.77
C VAL A 216 -1.64 -10.62 8.24
N ASN A 217 -1.21 -11.88 8.31
CA ASN A 217 -2.06 -12.95 8.85
C ASN A 217 -2.12 -12.85 10.38
N LEU A 218 -3.30 -12.52 10.92
CA LEU A 218 -3.58 -12.46 12.36
C LEU A 218 -3.88 -13.84 12.96
N GLY A 219 -3.89 -14.89 12.14
CA GLY A 219 -4.20 -16.26 12.52
C GLY A 219 -5.65 -16.63 12.28
N LYS A 220 -6.07 -17.73 12.91
CA LYS A 220 -7.42 -18.27 12.80
C LYS A 220 -8.29 -17.75 13.93
N TRP A 221 -9.28 -16.93 13.60
CA TRP A 221 -10.21 -16.38 14.59
C TRP A 221 -11.63 -16.94 14.39
N PRO A 222 -12.35 -17.17 15.50
CA PRO A 222 -13.75 -17.53 15.43
C PRO A 222 -14.59 -16.30 15.10
N ILE A 223 -15.51 -16.46 14.16
CA ILE A 223 -16.48 -15.45 13.73
C ILE A 223 -17.86 -16.04 13.98
N THR A 224 -18.71 -15.31 14.67
CA THR A 224 -20.10 -15.70 14.92
C THR A 224 -21.01 -14.76 14.17
N VAL A 225 -21.88 -15.30 13.32
CA VAL A 225 -22.93 -14.53 12.65
C VAL A 225 -24.24 -15.29 12.85
N GLY A 226 -25.25 -14.60 13.39
CA GLY A 226 -26.44 -15.25 13.90
C GLY A 226 -26.10 -16.21 15.06
N ARG A 227 -26.53 -17.47 14.96
CA ARG A 227 -26.29 -18.49 16.00
C ARG A 227 -25.06 -19.35 15.78
N THR A 228 -24.39 -19.21 14.64
CA THR A 228 -23.33 -20.14 14.25
C THR A 228 -21.95 -19.51 14.32
N ARG A 229 -21.00 -20.29 14.86
CA ARG A 229 -19.60 -19.89 15.03
C ARG A 229 -18.71 -20.68 14.07
N THR A 230 -17.99 -19.98 13.20
CA THR A 230 -17.05 -20.58 12.25
C THR A 230 -15.66 -19.98 12.39
N THR A 231 -14.62 -20.81 12.21
CA THR A 231 -13.22 -20.37 12.35
C THR A 231 -12.62 -20.06 10.98
N HIS A 232 -12.06 -18.85 10.83
CA HIS A 232 -11.51 -18.36 9.56
C HIS A 232 -10.13 -17.75 9.76
N SER A 233 -9.29 -17.86 8.72
CA SER A 233 -8.03 -17.12 8.67
C SER A 233 -8.33 -15.65 8.45
N VAL A 234 -7.84 -14.83 9.37
CA VAL A 234 -8.06 -13.39 9.39
C VAL A 234 -6.79 -12.66 9.04
N TYR A 235 -6.93 -11.66 8.18
CA TYR A 235 -5.83 -10.84 7.72
C TYR A 235 -6.05 -9.38 8.11
N LEU A 236 -4.97 -8.65 8.34
CA LEU A 236 -4.98 -7.22 8.56
C LEU A 236 -5.08 -6.50 7.22
N SER A 237 -6.00 -5.53 7.14
CA SER A 237 -6.14 -4.62 6.01
C SER A 237 -5.90 -3.19 6.47
N GLU A 238 -5.01 -2.49 5.76
CA GLU A 238 -4.68 -1.08 6.03
C GLU A 238 -5.80 -0.12 5.60
N GLU A 239 -6.45 -0.41 4.47
CA GLU A 239 -7.28 0.56 3.74
C GLU A 239 -8.79 0.24 3.82
N SER A 240 -9.24 -0.41 4.89
CA SER A 240 -10.66 -0.77 5.03
C SER A 240 -11.46 0.31 5.76
N HIS A 241 -12.50 0.82 5.11
CA HIS A 241 -13.51 1.69 5.73
C HIS A 241 -14.44 0.93 6.70
N PHE A 242 -14.49 -0.41 6.62
CA PHE A 242 -15.25 -1.26 7.53
C PHE A 242 -14.33 -1.94 8.53
N ASP A 243 -14.83 -2.15 9.74
CA ASP A 243 -14.09 -2.81 10.82
C ASP A 243 -13.72 -4.25 10.47
N VAL A 244 -14.64 -4.99 9.85
CA VAL A 244 -14.45 -6.38 9.43
C VAL A 244 -15.05 -6.59 8.04
N VAL A 245 -14.33 -7.33 7.19
CA VAL A 245 -14.76 -7.72 5.85
C VAL A 245 -14.73 -9.24 5.72
N LEU A 246 -15.89 -9.83 5.50
CA LEU A 246 -16.12 -11.25 5.27
C LEU A 246 -16.00 -11.55 3.77
N GLY A 247 -14.87 -12.18 3.40
CA GLY A 247 -14.62 -12.63 2.04
C GLY A 247 -15.26 -13.98 1.70
N ARG A 248 -14.90 -14.51 0.53
CA ARG A 248 -15.32 -15.83 0.00
C ARG A 248 -15.11 -16.95 0.98
N SER A 249 -13.99 -16.96 1.70
CA SER A 249 -13.74 -18.03 2.69
C SER A 249 -14.84 -18.18 3.76
N PHE A 250 -15.58 -17.10 4.06
CA PHE A 250 -16.73 -17.13 4.95
C PHE A 250 -18.01 -17.50 4.20
N VAL A 251 -18.27 -16.82 3.08
CA VAL A 251 -19.43 -17.05 2.21
C VAL A 251 -19.54 -18.49 1.74
N GLU A 252 -18.44 -19.09 1.29
CA GLU A 252 -18.39 -20.48 0.81
C GLU A 252 -18.58 -21.48 1.95
N ARG A 253 -17.98 -21.23 3.13
CA ARG A 253 -18.07 -22.14 4.28
C ARG A 253 -19.46 -22.15 4.90
N ARG A 254 -20.13 -20.99 4.97
CA ARG A 254 -21.51 -20.85 5.44
C ARG A 254 -22.54 -21.08 4.33
N GLN A 255 -22.09 -21.33 3.10
CA GLN A 255 -22.90 -21.45 1.89
C GLN A 255 -23.95 -20.34 1.79
N ILE A 256 -23.49 -19.09 1.94
CA ILE A 256 -24.37 -17.92 1.93
C ILE A 256 -24.91 -17.73 0.52
N LYS A 257 -26.23 -17.80 0.39
CA LYS A 257 -26.92 -17.47 -0.83
C LYS A 257 -27.43 -16.04 -0.72
N PHE A 258 -27.03 -15.24 -1.70
CA PHE A 258 -27.52 -13.88 -1.88
C PHE A 258 -28.67 -13.94 -2.87
N ASP A 259 -29.84 -13.44 -2.46
CA ASP A 259 -30.91 -13.25 -3.43
C ASP A 259 -30.62 -12.00 -4.29
N PRO A 260 -30.78 -12.11 -5.62
CA PRO A 260 -30.56 -11.00 -6.54
C PRO A 260 -31.74 -10.01 -6.57
N VAL A 261 -32.92 -10.45 -6.11
CA VAL A 261 -34.15 -9.65 -6.10
C VAL A 261 -34.26 -8.82 -4.82
N ASP A 262 -33.91 -9.41 -3.68
CA ASP A 262 -33.89 -8.72 -2.39
C ASP A 262 -32.45 -8.70 -1.84
N PRO A 263 -31.79 -7.53 -1.79
CA PRO A 263 -30.44 -7.43 -1.27
C PRO A 263 -30.34 -7.66 0.25
N THR A 264 -31.46 -7.58 0.98
CA THR A 264 -31.54 -7.81 2.43
C THR A 264 -31.76 -9.28 2.78
N ASP A 265 -32.28 -10.10 1.86
CA ASP A 265 -32.44 -11.54 2.10
C ASP A 265 -31.10 -12.26 1.85
N VAL A 266 -30.48 -12.66 2.96
CA VAL A 266 -29.23 -13.41 2.98
C VAL A 266 -29.44 -14.69 3.80
N VAL A 267 -29.47 -15.83 3.11
CA VAL A 267 -29.74 -17.12 3.75
C VAL A 267 -28.46 -17.96 3.81
N CYS A 268 -28.13 -18.44 4.99
CA CYS A 268 -27.10 -19.45 5.18
C CYS A 268 -27.67 -20.83 4.84
N GLN A 269 -27.20 -21.47 3.77
CA GLN A 269 -27.70 -22.81 3.41
C GLN A 269 -27.19 -23.91 4.33
N ASP A 270 -26.11 -23.68 5.07
CA ASP A 270 -25.57 -24.67 6.02
C ASP A 270 -26.49 -24.89 7.23
N THR A 271 -27.18 -23.84 7.70
CA THR A 271 -28.10 -23.92 8.85
C THR A 271 -29.55 -23.57 8.53
N GLY A 272 -29.84 -23.08 7.32
CA GLY A 272 -31.16 -22.57 6.93
C GLY A 272 -31.54 -21.27 7.65
N GLU A 273 -30.58 -20.62 8.31
CA GLU A 273 -30.79 -19.40 9.09
C GLU A 273 -30.76 -18.17 8.16
N LYS A 274 -31.79 -17.31 8.28
CA LYS A 274 -31.79 -16.00 7.66
C LYS A 274 -30.90 -15.06 8.47
N ILE A 275 -29.92 -14.44 7.82
CA ILE A 275 -29.10 -13.39 8.42
C ILE A 275 -29.73 -12.05 8.11
N ASP A 276 -29.89 -11.22 9.14
CA ASP A 276 -30.29 -9.83 9.00
C ASP A 276 -29.16 -9.03 8.30
N CYS A 277 -29.44 -8.56 7.09
CA CYS A 277 -28.47 -7.89 6.24
C CYS A 277 -28.89 -6.44 5.96
N GLU A 278 -28.12 -5.50 6.49
CA GLU A 278 -28.28 -4.05 6.26
C GLU A 278 -27.56 -3.64 4.96
N LEU A 279 -28.22 -2.86 4.11
CA LEU A 279 -27.63 -2.31 2.90
C LEU A 279 -27.04 -0.91 3.17
N VAL A 280 -25.72 -0.78 3.08
CA VAL A 280 -24.99 0.47 3.35
C VAL A 280 -24.48 1.06 2.05
N ILE A 281 -24.93 2.27 1.68
CA ILE A 281 -24.46 2.96 0.48
C ILE A 281 -23.25 3.81 0.86
N LEU A 282 -22.10 3.52 0.23
CA LEU A 282 -20.81 4.06 0.67
C LEU A 282 -20.60 5.55 0.35
N LYS A 283 -21.44 6.18 -0.48
CA LYS A 283 -21.30 7.59 -0.85
C LYS A 283 -22.65 8.20 -1.22
N ASP A 284 -23.21 9.02 -0.33
CA ASP A 284 -24.01 10.16 -0.79
C ASP A 284 -23.06 11.16 -1.51
N GLY A 285 -23.58 12.06 -2.36
CA GLY A 285 -22.82 13.06 -3.14
C GLY A 285 -21.95 14.04 -2.32
N LYS A 286 -21.83 13.81 -1.00
CA LYS A 286 -21.00 14.54 -0.02
C LYS A 286 -19.95 13.65 0.67
N GLY A 287 -19.79 12.38 0.28
CA GLY A 287 -18.77 11.47 0.81
C GLY A 287 -19.04 10.90 2.21
N GLN A 288 -20.28 10.97 2.71
CA GLN A 288 -20.69 10.33 3.96
C GLN A 288 -21.36 8.97 3.69
N ILE A 289 -21.16 8.03 4.62
CA ILE A 289 -21.74 6.68 4.61
C ILE A 289 -23.20 6.79 5.08
N VAL A 290 -24.16 6.47 4.22
CA VAL A 290 -25.59 6.49 4.56
C VAL A 290 -26.11 5.05 4.60
N THR A 291 -26.78 4.69 5.69
CA THR A 291 -27.43 3.38 5.86
C THR A 291 -28.86 3.49 5.35
N VAL A 292 -29.28 2.59 4.46
CA VAL A 292 -30.68 2.46 4.06
C VAL A 292 -31.22 1.20 4.74
N THR A 293 -31.98 1.41 5.82
CA THR A 293 -32.82 0.38 6.47
C THR A 293 -34.12 0.20 5.71
#